data_AF-A0A1F9SG58-F1
#
_entry.id   AF-A0A1F9SG58-F1
#
_cell.length_a   1.000
_cell.length_b   1.000
_cell.length_c   1.000
_cell.angle_alpha   90.00
_cell.angle_beta   90.00
_cell.angle_gamma   90.00
#
_symmetry.space_group_name_H-M   'P 1'
#
loop_
_entity.id
_entity.type
_entity.pdbx_description
1 polymer ?
#
loop_
_entity_poly.entity_id
_entity_poly.type
_entity_poly.pdbx_seq_one_letter_code
_entity_poly.pdbx_strand_id
1 'polypeptide(L)'
;MLAAALLWQAPALNAAESSAAQFLSLGFGARALGMGEAYTAVADDISSVYYNPAGLAAGDAGREVSFSHAWHVQDTAVSQLAYMRRPYAFLVTYFSAGDLEGRDDAGSPTGDFTARDLALQASRGVRLGPLQAGASVKLISQRIKSSGATSFAADLGLLYRPEGSPYSLGAALTNFGTKVKFEEESYPLPLKLKAGAAAALSEGRLLLALDAEFPNDGPAAARAGAEYKGIEGIALRLGYRTYPKGQRDAVLAEGFGGVSGVSSMYGFFAGVGFAYAGFTLDYALLPYGDLGSAHRFSLGMKF
;
A
#
# COMPACT_ATOMS: atom_id res chain seq x y z
N MET A 1 -13.21 24.50 17.14
CA MET A 1 -14.54 23.94 16.77
C MET A 1 -14.82 23.92 15.26
N LEU A 2 -13.82 24.10 14.38
CA LEU A 2 -14.02 24.05 12.92
C LEU A 2 -13.70 22.68 12.27
N ALA A 3 -12.95 21.79 12.94
CA ALA A 3 -12.59 20.48 12.38
C ALA A 3 -13.77 19.47 12.36
N ALA A 4 -14.80 19.68 13.19
CA ALA A 4 -15.96 18.79 13.25
C ALA A 4 -17.00 19.05 12.15
N ALA A 5 -16.98 20.23 11.51
CA ALA A 5 -17.99 20.64 10.53
C ALA A 5 -17.74 20.09 9.11
N LEU A 6 -16.51 19.70 8.79
CA LEU A 6 -16.14 19.15 7.48
C LEU A 6 -16.47 17.66 7.30
N LEU A 7 -16.81 16.95 8.39
CA LEU A 7 -17.23 15.55 8.34
C LEU A 7 -18.72 15.37 7.99
N TRP A 8 -19.51 16.45 7.94
CA TRP A 8 -20.96 16.36 7.70
C TRP A 8 -21.36 16.43 6.22
N GLN A 9 -20.44 16.79 5.32
CA GLN A 9 -20.72 16.85 3.88
C GLN A 9 -19.98 15.78 3.07
N ALA A 10 -19.68 14.64 3.68
CA ALA A 10 -19.24 13.48 2.92
C ALA A 10 -20.37 13.08 1.94
N PRO A 11 -20.11 13.00 0.62
CA PRO A 11 -21.12 12.59 -0.34
C PRO A 11 -21.67 11.21 0.04
N ALA A 12 -22.96 11.01 -0.21
CA ALA A 12 -23.63 9.74 0.01
C ALA A 12 -22.79 8.60 -0.57
N LEU A 13 -22.60 7.56 0.25
CA LEU A 13 -21.84 6.35 -0.08
C LEU A 13 -22.48 5.71 -1.31
N ASN A 14 -21.94 5.96 -2.50
CA ASN A 14 -22.27 5.16 -3.68
C ASN A 14 -21.90 3.70 -3.39
N ALA A 15 -22.69 2.75 -3.91
CA ALA A 15 -22.30 1.35 -3.90
C ALA A 15 -20.89 1.23 -4.48
N ALA A 16 -20.00 0.55 -3.74
CA ALA A 16 -18.60 0.35 -4.16
C ALA A 16 -18.57 -0.23 -5.59
N GLU A 17 -17.90 0.46 -6.52
CA GLU A 17 -17.72 -0.07 -7.87
C GLU A 17 -16.72 -1.23 -7.82
N SER A 18 -17.00 -2.35 -8.49
CA SER A 18 -15.98 -3.39 -8.67
C SER A 18 -14.85 -2.81 -9.53
N SER A 19 -13.62 -2.82 -9.03
CA SER A 19 -12.45 -2.28 -9.75
C SER A 19 -11.50 -3.39 -10.21
N ALA A 20 -10.87 -3.17 -11.36
CA ALA A 20 -9.83 -4.04 -11.91
C ALA A 20 -8.46 -3.73 -11.28
N ALA A 21 -7.42 -4.49 -11.62
CA ALA A 21 -6.06 -4.27 -11.12
C ALA A 21 -5.93 -4.17 -9.58
N GLN A 22 -6.66 -5.03 -8.84
CA GLN A 22 -6.66 -5.05 -7.37
C GLN A 22 -5.27 -5.26 -6.75
N PHE A 23 -4.31 -5.81 -7.50
CA PHE A 23 -2.92 -5.94 -7.06
C PHE A 23 -2.27 -4.59 -6.71
N LEU A 24 -2.78 -3.47 -7.26
CA LEU A 24 -2.37 -2.11 -6.91
C LEU A 24 -2.76 -1.68 -5.48
N SER A 25 -3.48 -2.53 -4.76
CA SER A 25 -3.89 -2.33 -3.36
C SER A 25 -3.11 -3.18 -2.36
N LEU A 26 -2.17 -4.01 -2.80
CA LEU A 26 -1.46 -4.98 -1.94
C LEU A 26 -0.27 -4.39 -1.14
N GLY A 27 -0.09 -3.07 -1.22
CA GLY A 27 0.93 -2.35 -0.47
C GLY A 27 2.32 -2.44 -1.09
N PHE A 28 3.27 -1.72 -0.50
CA PHE A 28 4.69 -1.80 -0.85
C PHE A 28 5.58 -1.62 0.37
N GLY A 29 6.60 -2.46 0.53
CA GLY A 29 7.57 -2.34 1.61
C GLY A 29 7.03 -2.82 2.97
N ALA A 30 7.80 -3.70 3.63
CA ALA A 30 7.42 -4.24 4.93
C ALA A 30 7.38 -3.16 6.03
N ARG A 31 8.19 -2.09 5.93
CA ARG A 31 8.12 -0.95 6.87
C ARG A 31 6.74 -0.30 6.90
N ALA A 32 6.22 0.10 5.73
CA ALA A 32 4.92 0.75 5.64
C ALA A 32 3.78 -0.20 6.02
N LEU A 33 3.83 -1.45 5.54
CA LEU A 33 2.84 -2.47 5.89
C LEU A 33 2.82 -2.78 7.39
N GLY A 34 3.97 -2.86 8.05
CA GLY A 34 4.07 -3.04 9.51
C GLY A 34 3.49 -1.88 10.33
N MET A 35 3.36 -0.70 9.72
CA MET A 35 2.68 0.48 10.29
C MET A 35 1.19 0.54 9.89
N GLY A 36 0.61 -0.55 9.38
CA GLY A 36 -0.78 -0.57 8.92
C GLY A 36 -1.00 0.33 7.72
N GLU A 37 0.08 0.62 6.97
CA GLU A 37 0.11 1.51 5.81
C GLU A 37 -0.36 2.95 6.10
N ALA A 38 -0.31 3.39 7.37
CA ALA A 38 -0.44 4.80 7.74
C ALA A 38 0.86 5.54 7.36
N TYR A 39 0.97 5.91 6.09
CA TYR A 39 2.24 6.30 5.48
C TYR A 39 2.16 7.52 4.57
N THR A 40 0.96 8.10 4.38
CA THR A 40 0.74 9.25 3.49
C THR A 40 1.50 10.49 3.95
N ALA A 41 1.55 10.74 5.26
CA ALA A 41 2.36 11.82 5.84
C ALA A 41 3.79 11.38 6.23
N VAL A 42 4.03 10.08 6.41
CA VAL A 42 5.37 9.55 6.74
C VAL A 42 6.30 9.69 5.55
N ALA A 43 6.00 9.02 4.42
CA ALA A 43 6.63 9.13 3.10
C ALA A 43 8.07 9.70 3.10
N ASP A 44 8.98 9.06 3.83
CA ASP A 44 10.36 9.52 4.08
C ASP A 44 11.43 8.60 3.46
N ASP A 45 11.02 7.44 2.93
CA ASP A 45 11.88 6.48 2.23
C ASP A 45 11.36 6.14 0.82
N ILE A 46 12.03 5.19 0.15
CA ILE A 46 11.68 4.75 -1.20
C ILE A 46 10.21 4.30 -1.37
N SER A 47 9.55 3.87 -0.29
CA SER A 47 8.13 3.49 -0.29
C SER A 47 7.21 4.65 -0.60
N SER A 48 7.69 5.90 -0.49
CA SER A 48 6.95 7.10 -0.90
C SER A 48 6.49 7.03 -2.35
N VAL A 49 7.22 6.33 -3.23
CA VAL A 49 6.83 6.11 -4.64
C VAL A 49 5.43 5.51 -4.76
N TYR A 50 5.04 4.65 -3.81
CA TYR A 50 3.74 3.98 -3.76
C TYR A 50 2.71 4.75 -2.93
N TYR A 51 3.10 5.28 -1.76
CA TYR A 51 2.15 5.88 -0.82
C TYR A 51 1.89 7.37 -1.07
N ASN A 52 2.93 8.17 -1.30
CA ASN A 52 2.81 9.61 -1.57
C ASN A 52 4.07 10.11 -2.30
N PRO A 53 4.01 10.33 -3.62
CA PRO A 53 5.19 10.68 -4.42
C PRO A 53 5.82 12.03 -4.03
N ALA A 54 5.11 12.89 -3.28
CA ALA A 54 5.70 14.10 -2.72
C ALA A 54 6.88 13.81 -1.77
N GLY A 55 6.88 12.64 -1.12
CA GLY A 55 7.98 12.18 -0.27
C GLY A 55 9.32 12.02 -1.01
N LEU A 56 9.31 11.88 -2.34
CA LEU A 56 10.54 11.82 -3.14
C LEU A 56 11.33 13.12 -3.14
N ALA A 57 10.67 14.23 -2.80
CA ALA A 57 11.31 15.54 -2.60
C ALA A 57 11.87 15.72 -1.18
N ALA A 58 11.62 14.78 -0.26
CA ALA A 58 12.04 14.84 1.12
C ALA A 58 13.49 14.32 1.30
N GLY A 59 14.28 15.04 2.09
CA GLY A 59 15.65 14.64 2.45
C GLY A 59 16.72 15.02 1.41
N ASP A 60 17.94 14.59 1.68
CA ASP A 60 19.11 14.92 0.85
C ASP A 60 19.21 14.04 -0.40
N ALA A 61 20.06 14.46 -1.33
CA ALA A 61 20.39 13.65 -2.50
C ALA A 61 20.96 12.29 -2.06
N GLY A 62 20.43 11.22 -2.62
CA GLY A 62 20.86 9.86 -2.30
C GLY A 62 20.21 8.84 -3.21
N ARG A 63 20.76 7.63 -3.24
CA ARG A 63 20.22 6.50 -3.98
C ARG A 63 19.74 5.43 -3.03
N GLU A 64 18.68 4.76 -3.43
CA GLU A 64 18.12 3.65 -2.67
C GLU A 64 17.59 2.60 -3.65
N VAL A 65 17.84 1.34 -3.35
CA VAL A 65 17.18 0.20 -3.99
C VAL A 65 16.40 -0.52 -2.92
N SER A 66 15.18 -0.97 -3.25
CA SER A 66 14.39 -1.83 -2.37
C SER A 66 13.72 -2.94 -3.16
N PHE A 67 13.84 -4.16 -2.66
CA PHE A 67 13.10 -5.32 -3.13
C PHE A 67 12.11 -5.73 -2.04
N SER A 68 10.88 -6.04 -2.41
CA SER A 68 9.81 -6.41 -1.49
C SER A 68 9.03 -7.61 -2.03
N HIS A 69 8.86 -8.64 -1.22
CA HIS A 69 8.16 -9.86 -1.61
C HIS A 69 7.15 -10.27 -0.53
N ALA A 70 5.95 -10.67 -0.94
CA ALA A 70 4.96 -11.31 -0.08
C ALA A 70 4.53 -12.63 -0.71
N TRP A 71 4.57 -13.66 0.11
CA TRP A 71 3.67 -14.78 -0.03
C TRP A 71 2.35 -14.39 0.59
N HIS A 72 1.31 -14.43 -0.23
CA HIS A 72 -0.04 -14.14 0.18
C HIS A 72 -0.84 -15.45 0.20
N VAL A 73 -2.16 -15.38 0.37
CA VAL A 73 -2.98 -16.57 0.58
C VAL A 73 -3.21 -17.27 -0.76
N GLN A 74 -3.39 -18.60 -0.76
CA GLN A 74 -3.68 -19.42 -1.95
C GLN A 74 -2.61 -19.30 -3.06
N ASP A 75 -1.33 -19.41 -2.69
CA ASP A 75 -0.18 -19.35 -3.61
C ASP A 75 -0.03 -18.05 -4.40
N THR A 76 -0.85 -17.04 -4.09
CA THR A 76 -0.71 -15.71 -4.69
C THR A 76 0.53 -15.02 -4.13
N ALA A 77 1.20 -14.24 -4.97
CA ALA A 77 2.43 -13.56 -4.60
C ALA A 77 2.56 -12.19 -5.26
N VAL A 78 3.16 -11.24 -4.51
CA VAL A 78 3.53 -9.92 -5.03
C VAL A 78 5.01 -9.71 -4.85
N SER A 79 5.69 -9.41 -5.94
CA SER A 79 7.09 -8.99 -5.96
C SER A 79 7.20 -7.56 -6.46
N GLN A 80 7.98 -6.74 -5.75
CA GLN A 80 8.17 -5.33 -6.06
C GLN A 80 9.65 -4.97 -6.02
N LEU A 81 10.10 -4.24 -7.02
CA LEU A 81 11.46 -3.69 -7.09
C LEU A 81 11.37 -2.19 -7.32
N ALA A 82 11.96 -1.42 -6.42
CA ALA A 82 12.06 0.02 -6.53
C ALA A 82 13.51 0.47 -6.60
N TYR A 83 13.73 1.49 -7.43
CA TYR A 83 14.97 2.25 -7.47
C TYR A 83 14.64 3.73 -7.31
N MET A 84 15.33 4.40 -6.39
CA MET A 84 15.22 5.83 -6.19
C MET A 84 16.57 6.49 -6.37
N ARG A 85 16.57 7.59 -7.12
CA ARG A 85 17.62 8.60 -7.14
C ARG A 85 16.93 9.93 -6.99
N ARG A 86 16.90 10.47 -5.76
CA ARG A 86 16.10 11.66 -5.45
C ARG A 86 16.36 12.81 -6.44
N PRO A 87 15.29 13.49 -6.94
CA PRO A 87 13.88 13.33 -6.57
C PRO A 87 13.08 12.36 -7.45
N TYR A 88 13.75 11.45 -8.17
CA TYR A 88 13.12 10.48 -9.08
C TYR A 88 13.06 9.09 -8.46
N ALA A 89 12.01 8.33 -8.77
CA ALA A 89 11.94 6.91 -8.44
C ALA A 89 11.22 6.11 -9.53
N PHE A 90 11.55 4.84 -9.58
CA PHE A 90 10.92 3.83 -10.42
C PHE A 90 10.47 2.68 -9.54
N LEU A 91 9.28 2.15 -9.79
CA LEU A 91 8.75 0.97 -9.12
C LEU A 91 8.20 0.00 -10.16
N VAL A 92 8.61 -1.26 -10.05
CA VAL A 92 8.02 -2.39 -10.77
C VAL A 92 7.23 -3.21 -9.77
N THR A 93 5.97 -3.48 -10.05
CA THR A 93 5.11 -4.39 -9.27
C THR A 93 4.69 -5.54 -10.15
N TYR A 94 4.98 -6.76 -9.73
CA TYR A 94 4.57 -8.00 -10.38
C TYR A 94 3.69 -8.81 -9.42
N PHE A 95 2.52 -9.21 -9.90
CA PHE A 95 1.60 -10.08 -9.18
C PHE A 95 1.39 -11.38 -9.95
N SER A 96 1.31 -12.48 -9.19
CA SER A 96 1.00 -13.81 -9.69
C SER A 96 -0.12 -14.40 -8.84
N ALA A 97 -1.16 -14.91 -9.49
CA ALA A 97 -2.26 -15.59 -8.82
C ALA A 97 -1.95 -17.06 -8.44
N GLY A 98 -0.74 -17.53 -8.71
CA GLY A 98 -0.39 -18.94 -8.58
C GLY A 98 -0.94 -19.77 -9.75
N ASP A 99 -1.00 -21.09 -9.55
CA ASP A 99 -1.59 -22.04 -10.49
C ASP A 99 -3.06 -22.25 -10.14
N LEU A 100 -3.94 -21.98 -11.11
CA LEU A 100 -5.39 -22.08 -11.00
C LEU A 100 -5.87 -23.27 -11.83
N GLU A 101 -6.68 -24.14 -11.22
CA GLU A 101 -7.28 -25.28 -11.93
C GLU A 101 -8.32 -24.77 -12.96
N GLY A 102 -8.10 -25.09 -14.24
CA GLY A 102 -9.08 -24.81 -15.28
C GLY A 102 -10.19 -25.85 -15.31
N ARG A 103 -11.45 -25.42 -15.44
CA ARG A 103 -12.62 -26.28 -15.68
C ARG A 103 -13.45 -25.76 -16.84
N ASP A 104 -14.08 -26.67 -17.59
CA ASP A 104 -15.08 -26.32 -18.59
C ASP A 104 -16.48 -26.13 -17.98
N ASP A 105 -17.47 -25.78 -18.81
CA ASP A 105 -18.86 -25.57 -18.39
C ASP A 105 -19.51 -26.83 -17.82
N ALA A 106 -18.99 -28.03 -18.14
CA ALA A 106 -19.42 -29.30 -17.58
C ALA A 106 -18.68 -29.67 -16.28
N GLY A 107 -17.76 -28.81 -15.81
CA GLY A 107 -16.96 -29.00 -14.61
C GLY A 107 -15.75 -29.93 -14.79
N SER A 108 -15.45 -30.37 -16.02
CA SER A 108 -14.31 -31.23 -16.31
C SER A 108 -13.00 -30.43 -16.33
N PRO A 109 -11.87 -30.97 -15.80
CA PRO A 109 -10.59 -30.27 -15.83
C PRO A 109 -10.09 -30.00 -17.25
N THR A 110 -9.65 -28.77 -17.52
CA THR A 110 -9.16 -28.31 -18.84
C THR A 110 -7.66 -27.95 -18.85
N GLY A 111 -6.99 -28.14 -17.70
CA GLY A 111 -5.57 -27.82 -17.48
C GLY A 111 -5.38 -26.53 -16.66
N ASP A 112 -4.25 -26.46 -15.97
CA ASP A 112 -3.95 -25.33 -15.08
C ASP A 112 -3.58 -24.08 -15.88
N PHE A 113 -3.89 -22.92 -15.30
CA PHE A 113 -3.53 -21.63 -15.87
C PHE A 113 -3.17 -20.65 -14.76
N THR A 114 -2.52 -19.54 -15.11
CA THR A 114 -2.13 -18.50 -14.15
C THR A 114 -2.60 -17.13 -14.62
N ALA A 115 -2.92 -16.27 -13.65
CA ALA A 115 -3.18 -14.85 -13.87
C ALA A 115 -1.97 -14.04 -13.39
N ARG A 116 -1.49 -13.13 -14.24
CA ARG A 116 -0.29 -12.33 -13.99
C ARG A 116 -0.54 -10.87 -14.33
N ASP A 117 -0.19 -10.01 -13.39
CA ASP A 117 -0.30 -8.57 -13.55
C ASP A 117 1.05 -7.89 -13.35
N LEU A 118 1.28 -6.81 -14.11
CA LEU A 118 2.50 -6.01 -14.08
C LEU A 118 2.13 -4.53 -14.05
N ALA A 119 2.72 -3.78 -13.12
CA ALA A 119 2.70 -2.32 -13.15
C ALA A 119 4.12 -1.77 -13.18
N LEU A 120 4.37 -0.86 -14.11
CA LEU A 120 5.58 -0.05 -14.20
C LEU A 120 5.23 1.38 -13.80
N GLN A 121 5.96 1.93 -12.84
CA GLN A 121 5.74 3.27 -12.30
C GLN A 121 7.00 4.11 -12.39
N ALA A 122 6.85 5.35 -12.83
CA ALA A 122 7.90 6.37 -12.76
C ALA A 122 7.35 7.60 -12.03
N SER A 123 8.16 8.16 -11.14
CA SER A 123 7.73 9.20 -10.22
C SER A 123 8.76 10.30 -10.04
N ARG A 124 8.29 11.51 -9.73
CA ARG A 124 9.13 12.66 -9.41
C ARG A 124 8.52 13.50 -8.29
N GLY A 125 9.35 13.88 -7.33
CA GLY A 125 9.03 14.89 -6.31
C GLY A 125 9.56 16.28 -6.67
N VAL A 126 8.91 17.32 -6.14
CA VAL A 126 9.35 18.72 -6.20
C VAL A 126 9.22 19.35 -4.81
N ARG A 127 10.30 19.98 -4.33
CA ARG A 127 10.32 20.72 -3.07
C ARG A 127 9.96 22.18 -3.32
N LEU A 128 8.97 22.69 -2.59
CA LEU A 128 8.45 24.05 -2.65
C LEU A 128 8.50 24.69 -1.25
N GLY A 129 9.68 24.64 -0.62
CA GLY A 129 9.88 25.00 0.78
C GLY A 129 9.30 23.93 1.73
N PRO A 130 8.50 24.30 2.75
CA PRO A 130 7.88 23.34 3.67
C PRO A 130 6.80 22.49 2.99
N LEU A 131 6.26 22.94 1.86
CA LEU A 131 5.37 22.14 1.02
C LEU A 131 6.18 21.37 -0.03
N GLN A 132 5.85 20.10 -0.20
CA GLN A 132 6.39 19.22 -1.21
C GLN A 132 5.24 18.70 -2.05
N ALA A 133 5.48 18.52 -3.35
CA ALA A 133 4.54 17.95 -4.29
C ALA A 133 5.21 16.79 -5.02
N GLY A 134 4.42 15.87 -5.55
CA GLY A 134 4.95 14.80 -6.39
C GLY A 134 3.91 14.23 -7.32
N ALA A 135 4.38 13.63 -8.39
CA ALA A 135 3.54 12.98 -9.39
C ALA A 135 4.16 11.66 -9.83
N SER A 136 3.30 10.74 -10.24
CA SER A 136 3.69 9.46 -10.84
C SER A 136 2.86 9.17 -12.08
N VAL A 137 3.45 8.40 -13.00
CA VAL A 137 2.72 7.74 -14.10
C VAL A 137 2.90 6.23 -13.96
N LYS A 138 1.85 5.47 -14.29
CA LYS A 138 1.81 4.01 -14.24
C LYS A 138 1.33 3.44 -15.56
N LEU A 139 2.04 2.43 -16.05
CA LEU A 139 1.59 1.52 -17.10
C LEU A 139 1.24 0.19 -16.45
N ILE A 140 0.00 -0.24 -16.60
CA ILE A 140 -0.56 -1.44 -15.96
C ILE A 140 -0.96 -2.42 -17.06
N SER A 141 -0.49 -3.66 -16.94
CA SER A 141 -0.83 -4.77 -17.83
C SER A 141 -1.38 -5.91 -17.00
N GLN A 142 -2.54 -6.41 -17.37
CA GLN A 142 -3.16 -7.58 -16.76
C GLN A 142 -3.30 -8.69 -17.80
N ARG A 143 -3.01 -9.93 -17.43
CA ARG A 143 -3.09 -11.07 -18.34
C ARG A 143 -3.65 -12.31 -17.65
N ILE A 144 -4.66 -12.91 -18.28
CA ILE A 144 -5.29 -14.16 -17.85
C ILE A 144 -5.46 -15.03 -19.08
N LYS A 145 -4.80 -16.21 -19.10
CA LYS A 145 -4.74 -17.09 -20.28
C LYS A 145 -4.30 -16.30 -21.54
N SER A 146 -5.10 -16.32 -22.61
CA SER A 146 -4.86 -15.61 -23.86
C SER A 146 -5.37 -14.16 -23.87
N SER A 147 -6.16 -13.75 -22.88
CA SER A 147 -6.74 -12.42 -22.77
C SER A 147 -5.86 -11.49 -21.93
N GLY A 148 -5.81 -10.22 -22.31
CA GLY A 148 -5.07 -9.22 -21.56
C GLY A 148 -5.58 -7.82 -21.81
N ALA A 149 -5.32 -6.94 -20.85
CA ALA A 149 -5.73 -5.55 -20.90
C ALA A 149 -4.60 -4.65 -20.42
N THR A 150 -4.50 -3.46 -21.01
CA THR A 150 -3.53 -2.44 -20.62
C THR A 150 -4.27 -1.18 -20.21
N SER A 151 -3.81 -0.57 -19.12
CA SER A 151 -4.35 0.69 -18.60
C SER A 151 -3.23 1.62 -18.14
N PHE A 152 -3.58 2.90 -18.03
CA PHE A 152 -2.69 3.95 -17.57
C PHE A 152 -3.27 4.60 -16.32
N ALA A 153 -2.40 4.97 -15.39
CA ALA A 153 -2.79 5.72 -14.21
C ALA A 153 -1.78 6.80 -13.86
N ALA A 154 -2.22 7.77 -13.09
CA ALA A 154 -1.41 8.80 -12.49
C ALA A 154 -1.64 8.84 -10.99
N ASP A 155 -0.59 9.21 -10.25
CA ASP A 155 -0.68 9.54 -8.84
C ASP A 155 -0.24 10.98 -8.63
N LEU A 156 -0.86 11.65 -7.67
CA LEU A 156 -0.51 12.99 -7.21
C LEU A 156 -0.34 12.97 -5.69
N GLY A 157 0.65 13.72 -5.21
CA GLY A 157 0.99 13.80 -3.80
C GLY A 157 1.28 15.22 -3.36
N LEU A 158 0.86 15.55 -2.14
CA LEU A 158 1.25 16.75 -1.40
C LEU A 158 1.73 16.33 0.00
N LEU A 159 2.72 17.05 0.50
CA LEU A 159 3.34 16.75 1.77
C LEU A 159 3.89 18.01 2.40
N TYR A 160 3.31 18.41 3.53
CA TYR A 160 3.70 19.60 4.28
C TYR A 160 4.50 19.19 5.51
N ARG A 161 5.75 19.68 5.58
CA ARG A 161 6.68 19.47 6.70
C ARG A 161 7.28 20.82 7.10
N PRO A 162 6.76 21.48 8.15
CA PRO A 162 7.36 22.70 8.66
C PRO A 162 8.78 22.45 9.15
N GLU A 163 9.69 23.38 8.86
CA GLU A 163 11.08 23.28 9.32
C GLU A 163 11.15 23.29 10.86
N GLY A 164 11.99 22.43 11.42
CA GLY A 164 12.13 22.29 12.88
C GLY A 164 10.94 21.66 13.60
N SER A 165 9.89 21.25 12.88
CA SER A 165 8.71 20.60 13.48
C SER A 165 8.81 19.08 13.38
N PRO A 166 8.39 18.33 14.42
CA PRO A 166 8.25 16.88 14.32
C PRO A 166 7.01 16.49 13.49
N TYR A 167 6.15 17.42 13.12
CA TYR A 167 4.85 17.15 12.51
C TYR A 167 4.90 17.21 10.98
N SER A 168 4.07 16.39 10.35
CA SER A 168 3.88 16.38 8.90
C SER A 168 2.42 16.09 8.56
N LEU A 169 1.95 16.67 7.46
CA LEU A 169 0.62 16.44 6.91
C LEU A 169 0.77 16.02 5.45
N GLY A 170 0.02 15.01 5.02
CA GLY A 170 0.09 14.47 3.67
C GLY A 170 -1.28 14.38 3.04
N ALA A 171 -1.34 14.52 1.72
CA ALA A 171 -2.49 14.16 0.92
C ALA A 171 -2.01 13.46 -0.35
N ALA A 172 -2.75 12.46 -0.82
CA ALA A 172 -2.42 11.77 -2.06
C ALA A 172 -3.67 11.31 -2.79
N LEU A 173 -3.62 11.36 -4.11
CA LEU A 173 -4.58 10.74 -5.02
C LEU A 173 -3.81 9.67 -5.80
N THR A 174 -4.17 8.39 -5.64
CA THR A 174 -3.45 7.28 -6.29
C THR A 174 -4.36 6.51 -7.22
N ASN A 175 -3.79 6.03 -8.33
CA ASN A 175 -4.45 5.23 -9.37
C ASN A 175 -5.55 5.97 -10.14
N PHE A 176 -5.43 7.29 -10.32
CA PHE A 176 -6.34 8.05 -11.17
C PHE A 176 -6.03 7.76 -12.64
N GLY A 177 -6.92 7.07 -13.35
CA GLY A 177 -6.55 6.53 -14.66
C GLY A 177 -7.70 6.00 -15.51
N THR A 178 -7.31 5.36 -16.61
CA THR A 178 -8.23 4.76 -17.58
C THR A 178 -8.90 3.53 -16.99
N LYS A 179 -10.16 3.26 -17.37
CA LYS A 179 -10.82 1.99 -17.07
C LYS A 179 -10.13 0.84 -17.80
N VAL A 180 -10.12 -0.33 -17.19
CA VAL A 180 -9.66 -1.58 -17.81
C VAL A 180 -10.86 -2.20 -18.51
N LYS A 181 -10.74 -2.44 -19.82
CA LYS A 181 -11.78 -3.07 -20.62
C LYS A 181 -11.51 -4.58 -20.71
N PHE A 182 -12.46 -5.39 -20.27
CA PHE A 182 -12.49 -6.82 -20.48
C PHE A 182 -13.70 -7.16 -21.32
N GLU A 183 -13.47 -7.59 -22.57
CA GLU A 183 -14.52 -7.86 -23.55
C GLU A 183 -15.47 -6.67 -23.72
N GLU A 184 -16.69 -6.73 -23.17
CA GLU A 184 -17.71 -5.67 -23.27
C GLU A 184 -17.78 -4.77 -22.04
N GLU A 185 -17.25 -5.20 -20.89
CA GLU A 185 -17.33 -4.46 -19.62
C GLU A 185 -16.07 -3.62 -19.34
N SER A 186 -16.24 -2.51 -18.62
CA SER A 186 -15.16 -1.59 -18.28
C SER A 186 -15.16 -1.28 -16.79
N TYR A 187 -14.08 -1.67 -16.12
CA TYR A 187 -13.92 -1.50 -14.68
C TYR A 187 -12.94 -0.37 -14.38
N PRO A 188 -13.24 0.51 -13.41
CA PRO A 188 -12.27 1.52 -12.95
C PRO A 188 -11.04 0.86 -12.33
N LEU A 189 -9.98 1.65 -12.18
CA LEU A 189 -8.85 1.31 -11.31
C LEU A 189 -9.20 1.60 -9.83
N PRO A 190 -8.47 1.02 -8.86
CA PRO A 190 -8.70 1.23 -7.43
C PRO A 190 -8.16 2.60 -7.02
N LEU A 191 -8.91 3.64 -7.40
CA LEU A 191 -8.65 5.04 -7.09
C LEU A 191 -8.77 5.26 -5.58
N LYS A 192 -7.77 5.91 -4.99
CA LYS A 192 -7.78 6.24 -3.56
C LYS A 192 -7.44 7.69 -3.34
N LEU A 193 -8.30 8.39 -2.62
CA LEU A 193 -7.96 9.66 -1.99
C LEU A 193 -7.50 9.38 -0.57
N LYS A 194 -6.36 9.95 -0.18
CA LYS A 194 -5.74 9.75 1.13
C LYS A 194 -5.39 11.08 1.77
N ALA A 195 -5.58 11.18 3.07
CA ALA A 195 -5.11 12.28 3.89
C ALA A 195 -4.43 11.69 5.13
N GLY A 196 -3.30 12.26 5.54
CA GLY A 196 -2.49 11.73 6.62
C GLY A 196 -1.87 12.79 7.51
N ALA A 197 -1.54 12.40 8.72
CA ALA A 197 -0.76 13.18 9.67
C ALA A 197 0.28 12.26 10.34
N ALA A 198 1.48 12.78 10.57
CA ALA A 198 2.51 12.04 11.31
C ALA A 198 3.32 12.94 12.23
N ALA A 199 3.88 12.36 13.29
CA ALA A 199 4.67 13.03 14.30
C ALA A 199 5.93 12.20 14.65
N ALA A 200 7.11 12.75 14.37
CA ALA A 200 8.41 12.17 14.72
C ALA A 200 8.89 12.72 16.07
N LEU A 201 8.48 12.06 17.14
CA LEU A 201 8.75 12.43 18.53
C LEU A 201 10.07 11.85 19.03
N SER A 202 10.55 12.35 20.18
CA SER A 202 11.77 11.86 20.84
C SER A 202 12.98 11.85 19.90
N GLU A 203 13.19 12.97 19.18
CA GLU A 203 14.25 13.11 18.17
C GLU A 203 14.16 12.08 17.04
N GLY A 204 12.95 11.64 16.69
CA GLY A 204 12.69 10.66 15.64
C GLY A 204 12.78 9.19 16.09
N ARG A 205 13.00 8.93 17.39
CA ARG A 205 12.96 7.56 17.94
C ARG A 205 11.56 6.98 17.98
N LEU A 206 10.52 7.81 18.06
CA LEU A 206 9.13 7.38 18.00
C LEU A 206 8.40 8.14 16.90
N LEU A 207 7.93 7.41 15.90
CA LEU A 207 7.10 7.95 14.84
C LEU A 207 5.66 7.45 15.03
N LEU A 208 4.71 8.38 15.06
CA LEU A 208 3.28 8.08 15.06
C LEU A 208 2.66 8.58 13.77
N ALA A 209 1.71 7.84 13.21
CA ALA A 209 1.04 8.19 11.97
C ALA A 209 -0.45 7.83 12.01
N LEU A 210 -1.26 8.66 11.36
CA LEU A 210 -2.70 8.46 11.15
C LEU A 210 -3.01 8.78 9.70
N ASP A 211 -3.75 7.89 9.03
CA ASP A 211 -4.24 8.11 7.66
C ASP A 211 -5.75 7.86 7.59
N ALA A 212 -6.44 8.64 6.75
CA ALA A 212 -7.78 8.37 6.27
C ALA A 212 -7.72 8.09 4.77
N GLU A 213 -8.34 7.00 4.34
CA GLU A 213 -8.38 6.52 2.97
C GLU A 213 -9.83 6.43 2.48
N PHE A 214 -10.08 6.97 1.30
CA PHE A 214 -11.37 6.98 0.63
C PHE A 214 -11.21 6.34 -0.75
N PRO A 215 -11.39 5.01 -0.86
CA PRO A 215 -11.37 4.30 -2.13
C PRO A 215 -12.67 4.50 -2.92
N ASN A 216 -12.64 4.37 -4.25
CA ASN A 216 -13.86 4.32 -5.08
C ASN A 216 -14.51 2.93 -5.10
N ASP A 217 -13.75 1.90 -4.75
CA ASP A 217 -14.12 0.49 -4.84
C ASP A 217 -14.35 -0.16 -3.48
N GLY A 218 -14.60 0.66 -2.46
CA GLY A 218 -14.80 0.15 -1.12
C GLY A 218 -15.19 1.21 -0.09
N PRO A 219 -15.34 0.78 1.17
CA PRO A 219 -15.60 1.67 2.29
C PRO A 219 -14.38 2.53 2.62
N ALA A 220 -14.62 3.72 3.18
CA ALA A 220 -13.57 4.52 3.79
C ALA A 220 -12.90 3.77 4.96
N ALA A 221 -11.60 3.96 5.13
CA ALA A 221 -10.82 3.32 6.18
C ALA A 221 -9.91 4.34 6.89
N ALA A 222 -9.85 4.25 8.22
CA ALA A 222 -8.83 4.89 9.02
C ALA A 222 -7.68 3.91 9.29
N ARG A 223 -6.47 4.44 9.37
CA ARG A 223 -5.24 3.70 9.64
C ARG A 223 -4.45 4.42 10.71
N ALA A 224 -3.83 3.66 11.61
CA ALA A 224 -2.92 4.16 12.63
C ALA A 224 -1.63 3.35 12.59
N GLY A 225 -0.49 4.01 12.75
CA GLY A 225 0.82 3.38 12.70
C GLY A 225 1.76 3.96 13.74
N ALA A 226 2.64 3.11 14.27
CA ALA A 226 3.73 3.50 15.16
C ALA A 226 5.02 2.80 14.75
N GLU A 227 6.13 3.52 14.81
CA GLU A 227 7.49 2.99 14.61
C GLU A 227 8.40 3.47 15.74
N TYR A 228 9.11 2.53 16.37
CA TYR A 228 10.06 2.80 17.45
C TYR A 228 11.47 2.35 17.06
N LYS A 229 12.43 3.27 17.10
CA LYS A 229 13.86 3.09 16.77
C LYS A 229 14.76 3.40 17.97
N GLY A 230 14.34 3.01 19.18
CA GLY A 230 15.14 3.25 20.39
C GLY A 230 16.29 2.27 20.60
N ILE A 231 16.34 1.19 19.82
CA ILE A 231 17.39 0.17 19.87
C ILE A 231 18.23 0.32 18.60
N GLU A 232 19.55 0.42 18.76
CA GLU A 232 20.45 0.60 17.62
C GLU A 232 20.30 -0.54 16.61
N GLY A 233 20.11 -0.18 15.34
CA GLY A 233 19.93 -1.12 14.25
C GLY A 233 18.59 -1.86 14.24
N ILE A 234 17.66 -1.60 15.18
CA ILE A 234 16.34 -2.27 15.24
C ILE A 234 15.20 -1.26 15.23
N ALA A 235 14.20 -1.51 14.38
CA ALA A 235 12.94 -0.77 14.34
C ALA A 235 11.78 -1.71 14.65
N LEU A 236 10.95 -1.36 15.64
CA LEU A 236 9.70 -2.07 15.95
C LEU A 236 8.51 -1.29 15.42
N ARG A 237 7.54 -1.98 14.82
CA ARG A 237 6.39 -1.34 14.17
C ARG A 237 5.10 -2.03 14.53
N LEU A 238 4.08 -1.21 14.74
CA LEU A 238 2.71 -1.65 14.96
C LEU A 238 1.78 -0.80 14.11
N GLY A 239 0.72 -1.42 13.62
CA GLY A 239 -0.29 -0.77 12.80
C GLY A 239 -1.69 -1.29 13.05
N TYR A 240 -2.67 -0.46 12.71
CA TYR A 240 -4.07 -0.82 12.75
C TYR A 240 -4.81 -0.21 11.55
N ARG A 241 -5.71 -0.98 10.94
CA ARG A 241 -6.63 -0.54 9.88
C ARG A 241 -8.06 -0.88 10.25
N THR A 242 -8.96 0.09 10.12
CA THR A 242 -10.39 -0.14 10.33
C THR A 242 -11.02 -0.83 9.12
N TYR A 243 -11.96 -1.72 9.38
CA TYR A 243 -12.85 -2.31 8.38
C TYR A 243 -14.31 -2.12 8.82
N PRO A 244 -15.27 -1.95 7.89
CA PRO A 244 -16.67 -1.96 8.26
C PRO A 244 -17.05 -3.26 8.94
N LYS A 245 -18.00 -3.17 9.86
CA LYS A 245 -18.47 -4.30 10.64
C LYS A 245 -18.87 -5.49 9.75
N GLY A 246 -19.61 -5.27 8.67
CA GLY A 246 -20.03 -6.34 7.76
C GLY A 246 -18.86 -7.08 7.09
N GLN A 247 -17.82 -6.36 6.68
CA GLN A 247 -16.63 -6.99 6.07
C GLN A 247 -15.80 -7.74 7.11
N ARG A 248 -15.61 -7.13 8.29
CA ARG A 248 -14.88 -7.76 9.39
C ARG A 248 -15.58 -9.03 9.85
N ASP A 249 -16.90 -8.97 10.06
CA ASP A 249 -17.68 -10.09 10.54
C ASP A 249 -17.77 -11.19 9.48
N ALA A 250 -17.73 -10.88 8.17
CA ALA A 250 -17.64 -11.87 7.10
C ALA A 250 -16.27 -12.58 7.04
N VAL A 251 -15.17 -11.84 7.27
CA VAL A 251 -13.79 -12.37 7.28
C VAL A 251 -13.46 -13.16 8.56
N LEU A 252 -14.19 -12.87 9.64
CA LEU A 252 -14.09 -13.54 10.94
C LEU A 252 -15.26 -14.50 11.21
N ALA A 253 -16.13 -14.75 10.21
CA ALA A 253 -17.36 -15.49 10.39
C ALA A 253 -17.06 -16.94 10.80
N GLU A 254 -17.73 -17.41 11.87
CA GLU A 254 -17.56 -18.74 12.47
C GLU A 254 -17.86 -19.95 11.55
N GLY A 255 -18.24 -19.73 10.28
CA GLY A 255 -18.66 -20.75 9.33
C GLY A 255 -17.56 -21.73 8.87
N PHE A 256 -16.29 -21.46 9.19
CA PHE A 256 -15.14 -22.31 8.83
C PHE A 256 -14.38 -22.89 10.04
N GLY A 257 -14.95 -22.84 11.26
CA GLY A 257 -14.39 -23.54 12.43
C GLY A 257 -13.71 -22.66 13.48
N GLY A 258 -13.91 -21.34 13.42
CA GLY A 258 -13.40 -20.38 14.40
C GLY A 258 -11.96 -19.95 14.12
N VAL A 259 -11.73 -18.64 14.01
CA VAL A 259 -10.40 -18.06 13.79
C VAL A 259 -9.63 -18.07 15.11
N SER A 260 -8.46 -18.70 15.16
CA SER A 260 -7.61 -18.72 16.36
C SER A 260 -6.21 -18.15 16.10
N GLY A 261 -5.52 -17.71 17.15
CA GLY A 261 -4.18 -17.14 17.05
C GLY A 261 -4.15 -15.74 16.41
N VAL A 262 -3.04 -15.44 15.74
CA VAL A 262 -2.78 -14.10 15.17
C VAL A 262 -3.78 -13.71 14.08
N SER A 263 -4.40 -14.68 13.41
CA SER A 263 -5.43 -14.48 12.39
C SER A 263 -6.69 -13.78 12.92
N SER A 264 -7.00 -13.93 14.22
CA SER A 264 -8.14 -13.22 14.86
C SER A 264 -7.90 -11.71 15.03
N MET A 265 -6.65 -11.25 14.90
CA MET A 265 -6.27 -9.85 14.98
C MET A 265 -6.45 -9.14 13.63
N TYR A 266 -7.52 -9.45 12.88
CA TYR A 266 -7.77 -8.85 11.57
C TYR A 266 -7.77 -7.32 11.66
N GLY A 267 -6.90 -6.71 10.87
CA GLY A 267 -6.64 -5.27 10.87
C GLY A 267 -5.52 -4.78 11.77
N PHE A 268 -4.92 -5.62 12.61
CA PHE A 268 -3.64 -5.31 13.25
C PHE A 268 -2.47 -5.70 12.36
N PHE A 269 -1.40 -4.93 12.43
CA PHE A 269 -0.18 -5.14 11.66
C PHE A 269 1.00 -5.04 12.62
N ALA A 270 2.01 -5.87 12.39
CA ALA A 270 3.26 -5.81 13.15
C ALA A 270 4.44 -5.91 12.19
N GLY A 271 5.54 -5.26 12.54
CA GLY A 271 6.77 -5.37 11.76
C GLY A 271 8.03 -5.15 12.58
N VAL A 272 9.13 -5.70 12.08
CA VAL A 272 10.47 -5.49 12.60
C VAL A 272 11.40 -5.12 11.46
N GLY A 273 12.31 -4.19 11.70
CA GLY A 273 13.33 -3.77 10.76
C GLY A 273 14.70 -3.90 11.38
N PHE A 274 15.66 -4.36 10.59
CA PHE A 274 17.08 -4.40 10.93
C PHE A 274 17.82 -3.48 9.98
N ALA A 275 18.70 -2.63 10.50
CA ALA A 275 19.50 -1.70 9.72
C ALA A 275 20.98 -1.83 10.09
N TYR A 276 21.83 -2.07 9.10
CA TYR A 276 23.28 -2.17 9.29
C TYR A 276 24.02 -1.68 8.05
N ALA A 277 24.94 -0.74 8.22
CA ALA A 277 25.84 -0.24 7.17
C ALA A 277 25.13 0.14 5.83
N GLY A 278 23.96 0.79 5.92
CA GLY A 278 23.18 1.20 4.75
C GLY A 278 22.25 0.13 4.17
N PHE A 279 22.34 -1.12 4.64
CA PHE A 279 21.40 -2.19 4.33
C PHE A 279 20.24 -2.20 5.32
N THR A 280 19.05 -2.53 4.81
CA THR A 280 17.87 -2.77 5.65
C THR A 280 17.23 -4.11 5.30
N LEU A 281 16.77 -4.81 6.34
CA LEU A 281 15.91 -5.98 6.23
C LEU A 281 14.66 -5.72 7.07
N ASP A 282 13.52 -5.64 6.42
CA ASP A 282 12.24 -5.42 7.06
C ASP A 282 11.33 -6.63 6.88
N TYR A 283 10.60 -6.97 7.94
CA TYR A 283 9.57 -7.98 7.95
C TYR A 283 8.26 -7.40 8.48
N ALA A 284 7.13 -7.77 7.88
CA ALA A 284 5.81 -7.45 8.38
C ALA A 284 4.87 -8.66 8.32
N LEU A 285 4.04 -8.76 9.36
CA LEU A 285 2.98 -9.76 9.51
C LEU A 285 1.63 -9.09 9.32
N LEU A 286 0.85 -9.65 8.39
CA LEU A 286 -0.46 -9.14 7.99
C LEU A 286 -1.51 -10.25 8.21
N PRO A 287 -2.32 -10.18 9.28
CA PRO A 287 -3.42 -11.11 9.52
C PRO A 287 -4.60 -10.82 8.57
N TYR A 288 -5.11 -11.84 7.90
CA TYR A 288 -6.24 -11.78 6.97
C TYR A 288 -7.46 -12.60 7.45
N GLY A 289 -7.59 -12.81 8.77
CA GLY A 289 -8.72 -13.59 9.30
C GLY A 289 -8.62 -15.07 8.92
N ASP A 290 -9.75 -15.65 8.51
CA ASP A 290 -9.82 -17.06 8.09
C ASP A 290 -8.99 -17.40 6.86
N LEU A 291 -8.60 -16.39 6.08
CA LEU A 291 -7.66 -16.56 4.97
C LEU A 291 -6.23 -16.82 5.47
N GLY A 292 -5.95 -16.69 6.77
CA GLY A 292 -4.62 -16.89 7.34
C GLY A 292 -3.83 -15.59 7.48
N SER A 293 -2.51 -15.66 7.35
CA SER A 293 -1.64 -14.49 7.44
C SER A 293 -0.71 -14.38 6.23
N ALA A 294 -0.49 -13.16 5.75
CA ALA A 294 0.55 -12.88 4.78
C ALA A 294 1.81 -12.39 5.49
N HIS A 295 2.94 -12.73 4.88
CA HIS A 295 4.27 -12.41 5.38
C HIS A 295 4.97 -11.56 4.32
N ARG A 296 5.38 -10.34 4.69
CA ARG A 296 6.10 -9.43 3.81
C ARG A 296 7.55 -9.35 4.24
N PHE A 297 8.46 -9.53 3.29
CA PHE A 297 9.89 -9.28 3.45
C PHE A 297 10.30 -8.11 2.56
N SER A 298 11.23 -7.28 3.01
CA SER A 298 11.82 -6.23 2.19
C SER A 298 13.30 -6.08 2.48
N LEU A 299 14.09 -5.94 1.43
CA LEU A 299 15.52 -5.73 1.46
C LEU A 299 15.80 -4.36 0.85
N GLY A 300 16.47 -3.49 1.58
CA GLY A 300 16.85 -2.15 1.13
C GLY A 300 18.35 -1.93 1.17
N MET A 301 18.85 -1.05 0.31
CA MET A 301 20.23 -0.59 0.33
C MET A 301 20.28 0.89 -0.04
N LYS A 302 20.93 1.71 0.80
CA LYS A 302 21.15 3.14 0.60
C LYS A 302 22.62 3.41 0.29
N PHE A 303 22.90 4.22 -0.74
CA PHE A 303 24.25 4.52 -1.23
C PHE A 303 24.33 5.83 -2.03
#